data_AF-A0A958LV67-F1
#
_entry.id   AF-A0A958LV67-F1
#
_cell.length_a   1.000
_cell.length_b   1.000
_cell.length_c   1.000
_cell.angle_alpha   90.00
_cell.angle_beta   90.00
_cell.angle_gamma   90.00
#
_symmetry.space_group_name_H-M   'P 1'
#
loop_
_entity.id
_entity.type
_entity.pdbx_description
1 polymer ?
#
loop_
_entity_poly.entity_id
_entity_poly.type
_entity_poly.pdbx_seq_one_letter_code
_entity_poly.pdbx_strand_id
1 'polypeptide(L)'
;MDHETCNNIIIQTSKCQGRGIFIFNRIGEVSRWKSFNRDNPPEPYVCQRYLLNPLLFGGRKFDMRIYALCTSYNPLTIYLYRAGFARFTH
;
A
#
# COMPACT_ATOMS: atom_id res chain seq x y z
N MET A 1 -23.55 -16.55 -7.35
CA MET A 1 -23.24 -15.15 -6.96
C MET A 1 -21.89 -15.22 -6.30
N ASP A 2 -20.86 -15.18 -7.13
CA ASP A 2 -19.50 -15.46 -6.71
C ASP A 2 -19.01 -14.28 -5.90
N HIS A 3 -18.84 -14.50 -4.60
CA HIS A 3 -18.07 -13.58 -3.78
C HIS A 3 -16.64 -13.57 -4.34
N GLU A 4 -16.36 -12.65 -5.25
CA GLU A 4 -14.98 -12.33 -5.63
C GLU A 4 -14.19 -12.17 -4.35
N THR A 5 -13.18 -13.02 -4.18
CA THR A 5 -12.31 -12.98 -3.02
C THR A 5 -11.46 -11.72 -3.15
N CYS A 6 -11.95 -10.61 -2.61
CA CYS A 6 -11.25 -9.34 -2.62
C CYS A 6 -10.10 -9.41 -1.62
N ASN A 7 -8.89 -9.66 -2.11
CA ASN A 7 -7.70 -9.51 -1.29
C ASN A 7 -7.54 -8.01 -0.98
N ASN A 8 -7.36 -7.68 0.29
CA ASN A 8 -7.18 -6.32 0.78
C ASN A 8 -5.87 -6.24 1.56
N ILE A 9 -5.26 -5.07 1.59
CA ILE A 9 -4.04 -4.78 2.34
C ILE A 9 -4.33 -3.71 3.39
N ILE A 10 -3.88 -3.95 4.61
CA ILE A 10 -3.89 -3.00 5.71
C ILE A 10 -2.51 -2.37 5.80
N ILE A 11 -2.49 -1.03 5.89
CA ILE A 11 -1.27 -0.24 6.02
C ILE A 11 -1.42 0.67 7.25
N GLN A 12 -0.44 0.60 8.16
CA GLN A 12 -0.31 1.55 9.26
C GLN A 12 0.12 2.91 8.72
N THR A 13 -0.59 3.97 9.07
CA THR A 13 -0.33 5.32 8.54
C THR A 13 0.98 5.92 9.04
N SER A 14 1.51 5.42 10.16
CA SER A 14 2.66 6.01 10.87
C SER A 14 3.95 5.20 10.74
N LYS A 15 3.98 4.15 9.89
CA LYS A 15 5.17 3.29 9.71
C LYS A 15 5.71 3.30 8.29
N CYS A 16 6.98 2.92 8.16
CA CYS A 16 7.72 2.85 6.90
C CYS A 16 8.35 1.46 6.69
N GLN A 17 8.96 1.25 5.53
CA GLN A 17 9.71 0.03 5.18
C GLN A 17 8.88 -1.28 5.17
N GLY A 18 7.56 -1.18 4.99
CA GLY A 18 6.69 -2.34 4.94
C GLY A 18 6.34 -2.96 6.29
N ARG A 19 6.74 -2.34 7.40
CA ARG A 19 6.39 -2.83 8.74
C ARG A 19 4.91 -2.62 9.03
N GLY A 20 4.25 -3.64 9.56
CA GLY A 20 2.84 -3.59 9.92
C GLY A 20 1.88 -3.67 8.72
N ILE A 21 2.39 -4.04 7.54
CA ILE A 21 1.55 -4.33 6.38
C ILE A 21 1.04 -5.76 6.48
N PHE A 22 -0.27 -5.94 6.33
CA PHE A 22 -0.91 -7.24 6.38
C PHE A 22 -1.94 -7.37 5.25
N ILE A 23 -1.91 -8.49 4.53
CA ILE A 23 -2.89 -8.81 3.49
C ILE A 23 -3.92 -9.75 4.10
N PHE A 24 -5.20 -9.48 3.85
CA PHE A 24 -6.31 -10.28 4.32
C PHE A 24 -7.36 -10.42 3.23
N ASN A 25 -8.05 -11.55 3.23
CA ASN A 25 -9.08 -11.86 2.24
C ASN A 25 -10.47 -11.86 2.87
N ARG A 26 -10.53 -12.06 4.20
CA ARG A 26 -11.80 -12.09 4.95
C ARG A 26 -11.71 -11.15 6.14
N ILE A 27 -12.80 -10.46 6.43
CA ILE A 27 -12.86 -9.50 7.55
C ILE A 27 -12.55 -10.13 8.91
N GLY A 28 -12.86 -11.42 9.08
CA GLY A 28 -12.55 -12.17 10.32
C GLY A 28 -11.05 -12.27 10.63
N GLU A 29 -10.20 -12.21 9.60
CA GLU A 29 -8.73 -12.22 9.78
C GLU A 29 -8.25 -10.92 10.42
N VAL A 30 -8.92 -9.79 10.14
CA VAL A 30 -8.61 -8.48 10.73
C VAL A 30 -8.91 -8.48 12.23
N SER A 31 -10.05 -9.04 12.64
CA SER A 31 -10.41 -9.14 14.06
C SER A 31 -9.41 -9.98 14.85
N ARG A 32 -8.93 -11.08 14.26
CA ARG A 32 -7.88 -11.92 14.85
C ARG A 32 -6.56 -11.16 15.01
N TRP A 33 -6.16 -10.42 13.97
CA TRP A 33 -4.95 -9.60 13.99
C TRP A 33 -4.99 -8.47 15.03
N LYS A 34 -6.16 -7.82 15.22
CA LYS A 34 -6.36 -6.83 16.28
C LYS A 34 -6.19 -7.43 17.68
N SER A 35 -6.65 -8.66 17.90
CA SER A 35 -6.47 -9.34 19.19
C SER A 35 -4.99 -9.60 19.54
N PHE A 36 -4.14 -9.89 18.55
CA PHE A 36 -2.69 -10.06 18.76
C PHE A 36 -1.95 -8.74 19.05
N ASN A 37 -2.56 -7.60 18.76
CA ASN A 37 -1.97 -6.27 18.95
C ASN A 37 -2.69 -5.47 20.05
N ARG A 38 -3.38 -6.12 20.99
CA ARG A 38 -4.15 -5.44 22.06
C ARG A 38 -3.29 -4.53 22.94
N ASP A 39 -2.03 -4.90 23.17
CA ASP A 39 -1.13 -4.17 24.06
C ASP A 39 -0.55 -2.91 23.40
N ASN A 40 -0.74 -2.76 22.09
CA ASN A 40 -0.34 -1.56 21.36
C ASN A 40 -1.46 -0.51 21.39
N PRO A 41 -1.12 0.78 21.47
CA PRO A 41 -2.12 1.84 21.37
C PRO A 41 -2.85 1.77 20.03
N PRO A 42 -4.12 2.20 19.96
CA PRO A 42 -4.87 2.24 18.72
C PRO A 42 -4.19 3.17 17.72
N GLU A 43 -3.59 2.59 16.69
CA GLU A 43 -2.98 3.31 15.56
C GLU A 43 -4.02 3.50 14.43
N PRO A 44 -3.86 4.51 13.55
CA PRO A 44 -4.68 4.65 12.36
C PRO A 44 -4.24 3.66 11.28
N TYR A 45 -5.22 3.06 10.60
CA TYR A 45 -5.00 2.10 9.53
C TYR A 45 -5.78 2.49 8.28
N VAL A 46 -5.18 2.25 7.12
CA VAL A 46 -5.86 2.32 5.83
C VAL A 46 -6.05 0.91 5.30
N CYS A 47 -7.29 0.58 4.91
CA CYS A 47 -7.59 -0.62 4.14
C CYS A 47 -7.65 -0.25 2.66
N GLN A 48 -6.89 -0.97 1.84
CA GLN A 48 -6.84 -0.76 0.40
C GLN A 48 -7.04 -2.08 -0.32
N ARG A 49 -7.78 -2.07 -1.43
CA ARG A 49 -7.90 -3.25 -2.29
C ARG A 49 -6.53 -3.65 -2.85
N TYR A 50 -6.14 -4.90 -2.66
CA TYR A 50 -4.90 -5.43 -3.21
C TYR A 50 -5.09 -5.73 -4.70
N LEU A 51 -4.15 -5.25 -5.52
CA LEU A 51 -4.17 -5.52 -6.95
C LEU A 51 -3.75 -6.99 -7.20
N LEU A 52 -4.71 -7.82 -7.60
CA LEU A 52 -4.52 -9.26 -7.83
C LEU A 52 -3.65 -9.56 -9.06
N ASN A 53 -3.85 -8.79 -10.13
CA ASN A 53 -3.15 -8.97 -11.40
C ASN A 53 -2.25 -7.76 -11.67
N PRO A 54 -1.11 -7.63 -10.97
CA PRO A 54 -0.16 -6.55 -11.25
C PRO A 54 0.53 -6.76 -12.59
N LEU A 55 0.95 -5.66 -13.22
CA LEU A 55 1.88 -5.75 -14.34
C LEU A 55 3.19 -6.38 -13.85
N LEU A 56 3.63 -7.43 -14.54
CA LEU A 56 4.86 -8.14 -14.24
C LEU A 56 5.91 -7.82 -15.29
N PHE A 57 7.14 -7.59 -14.86
CA PHE A 57 8.29 -7.49 -15.74
C PHE A 57 9.27 -8.60 -15.39
N GLY A 58 9.57 -9.48 -16.35
CA GLY A 58 10.34 -10.70 -16.10
C GLY A 58 9.72 -11.63 -15.05
N GLY A 59 8.38 -11.64 -14.94
CA GLY A 59 7.65 -12.44 -13.94
C GLY A 59 7.66 -11.87 -12.52
N ARG A 60 8.25 -10.68 -12.30
CA ARG A 60 8.33 -10.04 -10.98
C ARG A 60 7.41 -8.82 -10.89
N LYS A 61 6.79 -8.65 -9.73
CA LYS A 61 6.01 -7.46 -9.41
C LYS A 61 6.98 -6.31 -9.15
N PHE A 62 6.60 -5.10 -9.56
CA PHE A 62 7.35 -3.90 -9.27
C PHE A 62 6.43 -2.73 -8.93
N ASP A 63 6.98 -1.74 -8.25
CA ASP A 63 6.36 -0.43 -8.10
C ASP A 63 7.29 0.65 -8.68
N MET A 64 6.74 1.76 -9.16
CA MET A 64 7.51 2.86 -9.73
C MET A 64 7.62 4.03 -8.75
N ARG A 65 8.83 4.54 -8.55
CA ARG A 65 9.07 5.81 -7.89
C ARG A 65 9.17 6.92 -8.91
N ILE A 66 8.16 7.79 -8.92
CA ILE A 66 8.14 9.02 -9.71
C ILE A 66 8.35 10.20 -8.75
N TYR A 67 9.16 11.18 -9.16
CA TYR A 67 9.44 12.37 -8.37
C TYR A 67 8.64 13.56 -8.88
N ALA A 68 7.98 14.26 -7.95
CA ALA A 68 7.24 15.49 -8.23
C ALA A 68 7.76 16.61 -7.32
N LEU A 69 8.09 17.77 -7.90
CA LEU A 69 8.50 18.98 -7.20
C LEU A 69 7.34 19.98 -7.22
N CYS A 70 6.76 20.29 -6.06
CA CYS A 70 5.80 21.36 -5.91
C CYS A 70 6.55 22.67 -5.57
N THR A 71 6.46 23.68 -6.43
CA THR A 71 7.12 24.97 -6.21
C THR A 71 6.19 26.05 -5.67
N SER A 72 4.89 25.93 -5.92
CA SER A 72 3.88 26.87 -5.45
C SER A 72 2.55 26.16 -5.28
N TYR A 73 1.77 26.56 -4.27
CA TYR A 73 0.42 26.03 -4.02
C TYR A 73 -0.67 26.96 -4.52
N ASN A 74 -0.39 28.27 -4.69
CA ASN A 74 -1.34 29.23 -5.23
C ASN A 74 -0.60 30.33 -6.04
N PRO A 75 -0.52 30.22 -7.38
CA PRO A 75 -1.10 29.15 -8.19
C PRO A 75 -0.37 27.81 -7.97
N LEU A 76 -1.07 26.69 -8.15
CA LEU A 76 -0.47 25.37 -8.01
C LEU A 76 0.50 25.10 -9.17
N THR A 77 1.78 24.90 -8.84
CA THR A 77 2.84 24.58 -9.81
C THR A 77 3.60 23.33 -9.37
N ILE A 78 3.47 22.25 -10.14
CA ILE A 78 4.11 20.96 -9.90
C ILE A 78 4.91 20.53 -11.14
N TYR A 79 6.17 20.14 -10.94
CA TYR A 79 7.05 19.60 -11.98
C TYR A 79 7.29 18.11 -11.76
N LEU A 80 7.09 17.29 -12.79
CA LEU A 80 7.46 15.88 -12.77
C LEU A 80 8.89 15.72 -13.27
N TYR A 81 9.73 15.03 -12.50
CA TYR A 81 11.07 14.70 -12.94
C TYR A 81 11.01 13.62 -14.02
N ARG A 82 11.83 13.78 -15.08
CA ARG A 82 11.81 12.88 -16.25
C ARG A 82 12.32 11.48 -15.94
N ALA A 83 13.17 11.34 -14.93
CA ALA A 83 13.68 10.04 -14.50
C ALA A 83 12.99 9.56 -13.23
N GLY A 84 12.86 8.25 -13.13
CA GLY A 84 12.39 7.52 -11.97
C GLY A 84 12.99 6.12 -11.98
N PHE A 85 12.61 5.27 -11.04
CA PHE A 85 13.05 3.87 -11.06
C PHE A 85 11.95 2.93 -10.60
N ALA A 86 12.02 1.70 -11.08
CA ALA A 86 11.19 0.60 -10.62
C ALA A 86 11.87 -0.13 -9.46
N ARG A 87 11.13 -0.41 -8.40
CA ARG A 87 11.54 -1.27 -7.28
C ARG A 87 10.92 -2.64 -7.49
N PHE A 88 11.76 -3.64 -7.67
CA PHE A 88 11.33 -5.01 -7.91
C PHE A 88 11.20 -5.79 -6.60
N THR A 89 10.25 -6.71 -6.57
CA THR A 89 10.23 -7.75 -5.54
C THR A 89 11.39 -8.74 -5.77
N HIS A 90 12.06 -9.15 -4.70
CA HIS A 90 13.14 -10.12 -4.77
C HIS A 90 12.63 -11.54 -5.07
#